data_AF-A0AAD1R0K9-F1
#
_entry.id   AF-A0AAD1R0K9-F1
#
_cell.length_a   1.000
_cell.length_b   1.000
_cell.length_c   1.000
_cell.angle_alpha   90.00
_cell.angle_beta   90.00
_cell.angle_gamma   90.00
#
_symmetry.space_group_name_H-M   'P 1'
#
loop_
_entity.id
_entity.type
_entity.pdbx_description
1 polymer ?
#
loop_
_entity_poly.entity_id
_entity_poly.type
_entity_poly.pdbx_seq_one_letter_code
_entity_poly.pdbx_strand_id
1 'polypeptide(L)'
;MGGEKKKRNSTVAPIFRQRGEQARAPSSEHSPPDSDSEMGSQTAPDQSEAPLTRRDMQGFIADFGKTVADELDRKLGPIMERMADLTARTQATETKMAEAMETVQAQGGELQDLREQLRSLEEYNEDLNNRTPQE
;
A
#
# COMPACT_ATOMS: atom_id res chain seq x y z
N MET A 1 0.03 7.73 -49.78
CA MET A 1 -0.64 6.71 -48.95
C MET A 1 0.38 6.28 -47.90
N GLY A 2 0.19 6.32 -46.58
CA GLY A 2 -0.95 6.53 -45.69
C GLY A 2 -0.62 5.78 -44.38
N GLY A 3 -0.84 6.38 -43.20
CA GLY A 3 -0.69 5.74 -41.88
C GLY A 3 0.38 6.42 -40.99
N GLU A 4 0.13 7.61 -40.45
CA GLU A 4 -0.56 7.91 -39.17
C GLU A 4 0.20 7.48 -37.90
N LYS A 5 0.79 8.50 -37.26
CA LYS A 5 1.38 8.46 -35.92
C LYS A 5 0.26 8.51 -34.87
N LYS A 6 0.22 7.56 -33.93
CA LYS A 6 -0.69 7.63 -32.77
C LYS A 6 0.09 7.73 -31.46
N LYS A 7 0.30 8.97 -31.02
CA LYS A 7 0.63 9.32 -29.63
C LYS A 7 -0.59 8.98 -28.77
N ARG A 8 -0.41 8.25 -27.66
CA ARG A 8 -1.43 8.16 -26.59
C ARG A 8 -0.90 8.86 -25.36
N ASN A 9 -1.23 10.15 -25.26
CA ASN A 9 -1.20 10.89 -24.00
C ASN A 9 -2.38 10.37 -23.16
N SER A 10 -2.10 9.71 -22.04
CA SER A 10 -3.13 9.34 -21.07
C SER A 10 -3.33 10.50 -20.10
N THR A 11 -4.32 11.33 -20.40
CA THR A 11 -4.86 12.37 -19.53
C THR A 11 -5.68 11.71 -18.41
N VAL A 12 -5.23 11.81 -17.16
CA VAL A 12 -6.07 11.58 -15.99
C VAL A 12 -6.30 12.93 -15.32
N ALA A 13 -7.55 13.37 -15.32
CA ALA A 13 -8.01 14.64 -14.77
C ALA A 13 -8.01 14.63 -13.23
N PRO A 14 -7.73 15.77 -12.57
CA PRO A 14 -8.13 15.97 -11.18
C PRO A 14 -9.57 16.51 -11.15
N ILE A 15 -10.47 15.77 -10.50
CA ILE A 15 -11.79 16.27 -10.09
C ILE A 15 -11.83 16.19 -8.56
N PHE A 16 -11.77 17.33 -7.90
CA PHE A 16 -12.77 17.71 -6.89
C PHE A 16 -12.72 19.23 -6.69
N ARG A 17 -13.88 19.85 -6.88
CA ARG A 17 -14.16 21.28 -6.86
C ARG A 17 -15.28 21.50 -5.85
N GLN A 18 -15.03 22.24 -4.77
CA GLN A 18 -16.06 22.98 -4.02
C GLN A 18 -15.34 24.01 -3.15
N ARG A 19 -15.30 25.30 -3.51
CA ARG A 19 -16.34 26.35 -3.47
C ARG A 19 -16.38 27.04 -2.09
N GLY A 20 -16.20 28.35 -2.15
CA GLY A 20 -16.08 29.30 -1.04
C GLY A 20 -15.08 30.37 -1.47
N GLU A 21 -15.30 31.05 -2.60
CA GLU A 21 -16.07 32.30 -2.68
C GLU A 21 -15.68 33.34 -1.61
N GLN A 22 -15.22 34.47 -2.12
CA GLN A 22 -14.71 35.65 -1.46
C GLN A 22 -15.81 36.36 -0.65
N ALA A 23 -15.45 36.89 0.52
CA ALA A 23 -16.10 38.05 1.13
C ALA A 23 -15.01 38.79 1.92
N ARG A 24 -14.38 39.82 1.33
CA ARG A 24 -14.73 41.24 1.50
C ARG A 24 -14.72 41.63 2.99
N ALA A 25 -13.62 42.29 3.38
CA ALA A 25 -13.50 42.99 4.65
C ALA A 25 -14.64 44.00 4.82
N PRO A 26 -15.32 44.03 5.97
CA PRO A 26 -16.02 45.23 6.40
C PRO A 26 -15.02 46.14 7.13
N SER A 27 -14.77 47.30 6.54
CA SER A 27 -14.33 48.48 7.27
C SER A 27 -15.35 48.75 8.38
N SER A 28 -14.96 48.60 9.64
CA SER A 28 -15.72 49.12 10.77
C SER A 28 -14.98 50.32 11.34
N GLU A 29 -15.71 51.42 11.33
CA GLU A 29 -15.32 52.75 11.72
C GLU A 29 -14.82 52.81 13.17
N HIS A 30 -13.87 53.71 13.35
CA HIS A 30 -13.30 54.14 14.60
C HIS A 30 -14.37 54.91 15.39
N SER A 31 -14.83 54.35 16.50
CA SER A 31 -15.42 55.11 17.60
C SER A 31 -14.54 54.89 18.83
N PRO A 32 -14.06 55.95 19.51
CA PRO A 32 -13.32 55.77 20.75
C PRO A 32 -14.28 55.25 21.83
N PRO A 33 -13.85 54.32 22.71
CA PRO A 33 -14.63 54.00 23.88
C PRO A 33 -14.63 55.20 24.83
N ASP A 34 -15.83 55.61 25.26
CA ASP A 34 -16.00 56.57 26.33
C ASP A 34 -15.22 56.12 27.57
N SER A 35 -14.46 57.06 28.12
CA SER A 35 -13.63 56.89 29.29
C SER A 35 -14.48 56.88 30.55
N ASP A 36 -15.19 55.80 30.81
CA ASP A 36 -15.71 55.51 32.14
C ASP A 36 -14.75 54.54 32.85
N SER A 37 -13.91 55.15 33.68
CA SER A 37 -13.00 54.50 34.60
C SER A 37 -13.78 53.75 35.68
N GLU A 38 -14.20 52.52 35.40
CA GLU A 38 -14.30 51.53 36.46
C GLU A 38 -12.89 50.98 36.73
N MET A 39 -12.30 51.44 37.83
CA MET A 39 -11.13 50.83 38.47
C MET A 39 -11.51 49.43 38.99
N GLY A 40 -11.83 48.52 38.07
CA GLY A 40 -11.82 47.10 38.32
C GLY A 40 -10.35 46.70 38.43
N SER A 41 -9.90 46.46 39.66
CA SER A 41 -8.58 45.91 39.96
C SER A 41 -8.33 44.70 39.06
N GLN A 42 -7.48 44.88 38.04
CA GLN A 42 -6.77 43.80 37.39
C GLN A 42 -5.96 43.12 38.50
N THR A 43 -6.55 42.12 39.14
CA THR A 43 -5.76 41.07 39.77
C THR A 43 -4.93 40.49 38.63
N ALA A 44 -3.63 40.81 38.64
CA ALA A 44 -2.66 40.10 37.82
C ALA A 44 -2.97 38.60 37.96
N PRO A 45 -2.95 37.82 36.86
CA PRO A 45 -2.98 36.38 37.02
C PRO A 45 -1.83 36.05 37.96
N ASP A 46 -2.16 35.42 39.09
CA ASP A 46 -1.19 35.00 40.08
C ASP A 46 -0.26 33.99 39.37
N GLN A 47 0.87 34.48 38.87
CA GLN A 47 1.90 33.68 38.20
C GLN A 47 2.76 32.92 39.22
N SER A 48 2.22 32.63 40.42
CA SER A 48 2.83 31.69 41.35
C SER A 48 2.56 30.25 40.92
N GLU A 49 2.95 29.89 39.70
CA GLU A 49 3.18 28.49 39.40
C GLU A 49 4.31 28.03 40.32
N ALA A 50 3.96 27.20 41.30
CA ALA A 50 4.93 26.58 42.19
C ALA A 50 6.04 25.93 41.32
N PRO A 51 7.32 26.12 41.65
CA PRO A 51 8.39 25.58 40.84
C PRO A 51 8.23 24.06 40.72
N LEU A 52 8.25 23.55 39.49
CA LEU A 52 8.15 22.12 39.20
C LEU A 52 9.09 21.34 40.12
N THR A 53 8.53 20.41 40.88
CA THR A 53 9.33 19.61 41.78
C THR A 53 10.04 18.51 41.00
N ARG A 54 11.12 17.95 41.58
CA ARG A 54 11.75 16.74 41.04
C ARG A 54 10.73 15.60 40.86
N ARG A 55 9.73 15.52 41.74
CA ARG A 55 8.68 14.50 41.68
C ARG A 55 7.78 14.68 40.47
N ASP A 56 7.42 15.93 40.14
CA ASP A 56 6.58 16.23 38.97
C ASP A 56 7.32 15.87 37.67
N MET A 57 8.62 16.20 37.58
CA MET A 57 9.44 15.79 36.44
C MET A 57 9.57 14.28 36.32
N GLN A 58 9.71 13.56 37.43
CA GLN A 58 9.74 12.09 37.42
C GLN A 58 8.42 11.47 36.96
N GLY A 59 7.28 12.02 37.42
CA GLY A 59 5.96 11.62 36.95
C GLY A 59 5.80 11.84 35.45
N PHE A 60 6.14 13.04 34.97
CA PHE A 60 6.09 13.36 33.54
C PHE A 60 6.95 12.40 32.69
N ILE A 61 8.17 12.09 33.13
CA ILE A 61 9.06 11.16 32.41
C ILE A 61 8.43 9.76 32.34
N ALA A 62 7.83 9.28 33.44
CA ALA A 62 7.17 7.98 33.47
C ALA A 62 5.94 7.93 32.55
N ASP A 63 5.09 8.95 32.60
CA ASP A 63 3.89 9.06 31.77
C ASP A 63 4.24 9.20 30.28
N PHE A 64 5.28 9.98 29.97
CA PHE A 64 5.81 10.10 28.62
C PHE A 64 6.35 8.75 28.12
N GLY A 65 7.15 8.06 28.93
CA GLY A 65 7.70 6.75 28.59
C GLY A 65 6.59 5.72 28.31
N LYS A 66 5.54 5.70 29.12
CA LYS A 66 4.37 4.85 28.91
C LYS A 66 3.63 5.20 27.62
N THR A 67 3.37 6.49 27.37
CA THR A 67 2.68 6.93 26.15
C THR A 67 3.45 6.57 24.89
N VAL A 68 4.78 6.71 24.92
CA VAL A 68 5.65 6.32 23.81
C VAL A 68 5.60 4.81 23.59
N ALA A 69 5.67 4.00 24.65
CA ALA A 69 5.56 2.55 24.56
C ALA A 69 4.22 2.11 23.96
N ASP A 70 3.11 2.64 24.48
CA ASP A 70 1.76 2.30 24.01
C ASP A 70 1.57 2.66 22.52
N GLU A 71 2.06 3.83 22.09
CA GLU A 71 1.96 4.26 20.69
C GLU A 71 2.89 3.45 19.76
N LEU A 72 4.06 3.02 20.25
CA LEU A 72 4.95 2.13 19.52
C LEU A 72 4.33 0.75 19.35
N ASP A 73 3.77 0.15 20.40
CA ASP A 73 3.12 -1.15 20.32
C ASP A 73 1.91 -1.11 19.38
N ARG A 74 1.11 -0.03 19.46
CA ARG A 74 -0.04 0.19 18.58
C ARG A 74 0.35 0.29 17.10
N LYS A 75 1.54 0.84 16.80
CA LYS A 75 2.05 0.97 15.42
C LYS A 75 2.78 -0.27 14.94
N LEU A 76 3.65 -0.83 15.77
CA LEU A 76 4.55 -1.93 15.38
C LEU A 76 3.86 -3.28 15.43
N GLY A 77 2.95 -3.51 16.37
CA GLY A 77 2.20 -4.77 16.49
C GLY A 77 1.53 -5.19 15.18
N PRO A 78 0.67 -4.35 14.58
CA PRO A 78 0.02 -4.66 13.30
C PRO A 78 0.99 -4.82 12.13
N ILE A 79 2.12 -4.11 12.16
CA ILE A 79 3.16 -4.24 11.13
C ILE A 79 3.83 -5.61 11.24
N MET A 80 4.18 -6.06 12.45
CA MET A 80 4.76 -7.38 12.68
C MET A 80 3.81 -8.51 12.29
N GLU A 81 2.52 -8.39 12.63
CA GLU A 81 1.49 -9.34 12.21
C GLU A 81 1.38 -9.40 10.68
N ARG A 82 1.33 -8.24 10.02
CA ARG A 82 1.28 -8.17 8.55
C ARG A 82 2.53 -8.74 7.89
N MET A 83 3.71 -8.53 8.47
CA MET A 83 4.93 -9.16 7.97
C MET A 83 4.87 -10.68 8.09
N ALA A 84 4.39 -11.21 9.22
CA ALA A 84 4.24 -12.65 9.40
C ALA A 84 3.25 -13.26 8.39
N ASP A 85 2.10 -12.63 8.16
CA ASP A 85 1.14 -13.06 7.12
C ASP A 85 1.77 -13.04 5.73
N LEU A 86 2.47 -11.97 5.36
CA LEU A 86 3.13 -11.86 4.07
C LEU A 86 4.22 -12.91 3.87
N THR A 87 4.98 -13.24 4.92
CA THR A 87 5.97 -14.34 4.89
C THR A 87 5.28 -15.68 4.64
N ALA A 88 4.21 -15.98 5.39
CA ALA A 88 3.47 -17.23 5.23
C ALA A 88 2.86 -17.37 3.81
N ARG A 89 2.32 -16.28 3.27
CA ARG A 89 1.75 -16.25 1.92
C ARG A 89 2.81 -16.42 0.83
N THR A 90 4.00 -15.83 1.02
CA THR A 90 5.13 -16.01 0.12
C THR A 90 5.55 -17.48 0.09
N GLN A 91 5.75 -18.10 1.26
CA GLN A 91 6.09 -19.53 1.37
C GLN A 91 5.05 -20.43 0.70
N ALA A 92 3.76 -20.19 0.96
CA ALA A 92 2.68 -20.95 0.33
C ALA A 92 2.67 -20.80 -1.21
N THR A 93 3.06 -19.62 -1.72
CA THR A 93 3.15 -19.38 -3.16
C THR A 93 4.35 -20.08 -3.77
N GLU A 94 5.50 -20.08 -3.09
CA GLU A 94 6.70 -20.82 -3.51
C GLU A 94 6.43 -22.32 -3.60
N THR A 95 5.73 -22.91 -2.63
CA THR A 95 5.33 -24.32 -2.67
C THR A 95 4.45 -24.61 -3.89
N LYS A 96 3.40 -23.80 -4.11
CA LYS A 96 2.53 -23.99 -5.28
C LYS A 96 3.27 -23.83 -6.61
N MET A 97 4.26 -22.94 -6.66
CA MET A 97 5.08 -22.76 -7.85
C MET A 97 5.94 -24.00 -8.11
N ALA A 98 6.54 -24.59 -7.07
CA ALA A 98 7.30 -25.83 -7.19
C ALA A 98 6.43 -26.99 -7.69
N GLU A 99 5.24 -27.19 -7.11
CA GLU A 99 4.27 -28.21 -7.54
C GLU A 99 3.84 -28.02 -9.02
N ALA A 100 3.61 -26.77 -9.43
CA ALA A 100 3.27 -26.45 -10.81
C ALA A 100 4.42 -26.75 -11.77
N MET A 101 5.68 -26.44 -11.39
CA MET A 101 6.85 -26.73 -12.20
C MET A 101 7.06 -28.25 -12.37
N GLU A 102 6.88 -29.03 -11.30
CA GLU A 102 6.93 -30.49 -11.36
C GLU A 102 5.86 -31.05 -12.31
N THR A 103 4.64 -30.53 -12.24
CA THR A 103 3.54 -30.93 -13.13
C THR A 103 3.89 -30.65 -14.60
N VAL A 104 4.42 -29.46 -14.89
CA VAL A 104 4.84 -29.09 -16.26
C VAL A 104 5.97 -29.99 -16.76
N GLN A 105 6.92 -30.35 -15.91
CA GLN A 105 8.01 -31.26 -16.28
C GLN A 105 7.49 -32.67 -16.59
N ALA A 106 6.60 -33.21 -15.74
CA ALA A 106 5.99 -34.51 -15.95
C ALA A 106 5.21 -34.56 -17.28
N GLN A 107 4.36 -33.55 -17.54
CA GLN A 107 3.62 -33.44 -18.80
C GLN A 107 4.55 -33.27 -20.01
N GLY A 108 5.66 -32.55 -19.85
CA GLY A 108 6.68 -32.41 -20.89
C GLY A 108 7.31 -33.75 -21.27
N GLY A 109 7.58 -34.61 -20.28
CA GLY A 109 8.06 -35.98 -20.49
C GLY A 109 7.04 -36.85 -21.22
N GLU A 110 5.78 -36.86 -20.76
CA GLU A 110 4.71 -37.61 -21.43
C GLU A 110 4.51 -37.18 -22.89
N LEU A 111 4.59 -35.88 -23.18
CA LEU A 111 4.53 -35.36 -24.55
C LEU A 111 5.70 -35.82 -25.42
N GLN A 112 6.90 -35.94 -24.84
CA GLN A 112 8.05 -36.47 -25.57
C GLN A 112 7.84 -37.95 -25.89
N ASP A 113 7.42 -38.77 -24.92
CA ASP A 113 7.16 -40.19 -25.11
C ASP A 113 6.09 -40.42 -26.19
N LEU A 114 5.02 -39.64 -26.17
CA LEU A 114 3.96 -39.70 -27.19
C LEU A 114 4.47 -39.33 -28.60
N ARG A 115 5.37 -38.35 -28.71
CA ARG A 115 5.99 -37.98 -29.99
C ARG A 115 6.87 -39.09 -30.54
N GLU A 116 7.62 -39.77 -29.67
CA GLU A 116 8.45 -40.91 -30.05
C GLU A 116 7.58 -42.08 -30.52
N GLN A 117 6.49 -42.39 -29.81
CA GLN A 117 5.53 -43.42 -30.24
C GLN A 117 4.88 -43.09 -31.58
N LEU A 118 4.48 -41.82 -31.79
CA LEU A 118 3.90 -41.37 -33.06
C LEU A 118 4.89 -41.61 -34.21
N ARG A 119 6.15 -41.19 -34.03
CA ARG A 119 7.20 -41.38 -35.02
C ARG A 119 7.41 -42.87 -35.35
N SER A 120 7.47 -43.74 -34.34
CA SER A 120 7.60 -45.19 -34.57
C SER A 120 6.41 -45.76 -35.34
N LEU A 121 5.19 -45.26 -35.10
CA LEU A 121 4.00 -45.67 -35.85
C LEU A 121 4.02 -45.16 -37.29
N GLU A 122 4.51 -43.94 -37.53
CA GLU A 122 4.70 -43.39 -38.88
C GLU A 122 5.71 -44.24 -39.66
N GLU A 123 6.87 -44.55 -39.07
CA GLU A 123 7.90 -45.42 -39.67
C GLU A 123 7.34 -46.81 -40.00
N TYR A 124 6.56 -47.40 -39.09
CA TYR A 124 5.90 -48.70 -39.33
C TYR A 124 4.88 -48.64 -40.47
N ASN A 125 4.13 -47.54 -40.59
CA ASN A 125 3.12 -47.38 -41.63
C ASN A 125 3.78 -47.20 -43.01
N GLU A 126 4.87 -46.43 -43.09
CA GLU A 126 5.68 -46.32 -44.31
C GLU A 126 6.23 -47.68 -44.75
N ASP A 127 6.77 -48.46 -43.81
CA ASP A 127 7.27 -49.81 -44.06
C ASP A 127 6.19 -50.76 -44.59
N LEU A 128 4.98 -50.70 -44.02
CA LEU A 128 3.84 -51.47 -44.52
C LEU A 128 3.46 -51.06 -45.94
N ASN A 129 3.35 -49.76 -46.18
CA ASN A 129 2.93 -49.23 -47.48
C ASN A 129 3.92 -49.62 -48.60
N ASN A 130 5.22 -49.64 -48.28
CA ASN A 130 6.28 -50.08 -49.20
C ASN A 130 6.25 -51.59 -49.48
N ARG A 131 5.66 -52.40 -48.60
CA ARG A 131 5.57 -53.87 -48.73
C ARG A 131 4.30 -54.33 -49.43
N THR A 132 3.25 -53.51 -49.48
CA THR A 132 2.04 -53.79 -50.27
C THR A 132 2.32 -53.56 -51.76
N PRO A 133 2.14 -54.59 -52.63
CA PRO A 133 2.23 -54.39 -54.07
C PRO A 133 1.20 -53.36 -54.52
N GLN A 134 1.63 -52.33 -55.23
CA GLN A 134 0.71 -51.37 -55.84
C GLN A 134 0.16 -52.02 -57.13
N GLU A 135 -1.09 -52.47 -57.07
CA GLU A 135 -1.85 -53.01 -58.22
C GLU A 135 -2.19 -51.93 -59.25
#